data_AF-A0A940C1T1-F1
#
_entry.id   AF-A0A940C1T1-F1
#
_cell.length_a   1.000
_cell.length_b   1.000
_cell.length_c   1.000
_cell.angle_alpha   90.00
_cell.angle_beta   90.00
_cell.angle_gamma   90.00
#
_symmetry.space_group_name_H-M   'P 1'
#
loop_
_entity.id
_entity.type
_entity.pdbx_description
1 polymer ?
#
loop_
_entity_poly.entity_id
_entity_poly.type
_entity_poly.pdbx_seq_one_letter_code
_entity_poly.pdbx_strand_id
1 'polypeptide(L)'
;MTAAKIFTAAGYNFRRWRGNLRVIFTFLLMIVLCFFLSGKVTAFAERNGTVMQLAEPFIWTFDDSNAIMLASMLLILMLGDMPFLEADTPYFLSRMSRKQWLTGQVVYIAACVLIYCAAVLAVTSLLCMKTSFIGNKWSETAAMLGFSGAGDAIAVPAFVRTMETTTPYACMAVIFALMTSYTLVLV
;
A
#
# COMPACT_ATOMS: atom_id res chain seq x y z
N MET A 1 -9.56 -29.06 10.11
CA MET A 1 -10.65 -28.98 9.10
C MET A 1 -11.24 -27.57 8.95
N THR A 2 -11.29 -26.77 10.02
CA THR A 2 -11.86 -25.40 10.05
C THR A 2 -11.06 -24.35 9.27
N ALA A 3 -9.74 -24.30 9.44
CA ALA A 3 -8.89 -23.31 8.77
C ALA A 3 -8.86 -23.49 7.24
N ALA A 4 -8.82 -24.74 6.75
CA ALA A 4 -8.87 -25.02 5.31
C ALA A 4 -10.13 -24.46 4.63
N LYS A 5 -11.29 -24.50 5.33
CA LYS A 5 -12.54 -23.92 4.82
C LYS A 5 -12.45 -22.39 4.70
N ILE A 6 -11.80 -21.73 5.66
CA ILE A 6 -11.58 -20.27 5.69
C ILE A 6 -10.72 -19.85 4.49
N PHE A 7 -9.59 -20.52 4.26
CA PHE A 7 -8.73 -20.23 3.11
C PHE A 7 -9.40 -20.54 1.77
N THR A 8 -10.23 -21.58 1.71
CA THR A 8 -10.99 -21.91 0.50
C THR A 8 -12.01 -20.82 0.17
N ALA A 9 -12.67 -20.25 1.18
CA ALA A 9 -13.59 -19.13 1.02
C ALA A 9 -12.86 -17.86 0.54
N ALA A 10 -11.72 -17.53 1.16
CA ALA A 10 -10.90 -16.39 0.75
C ALA A 10 -10.34 -16.56 -0.68
N GLY A 11 -9.85 -17.75 -1.03
CA GLY A 11 -9.35 -18.06 -2.37
C GLY A 11 -10.44 -18.05 -3.45
N TYR A 12 -11.69 -18.36 -3.09
CA TYR A 12 -12.82 -18.21 -3.99
C TYR A 12 -13.08 -16.73 -4.33
N ASN A 13 -13.03 -15.83 -3.34
CA ASN A 13 -13.14 -14.39 -3.58
C ASN A 13 -12.00 -13.87 -4.48
N PHE A 14 -10.76 -14.34 -4.27
CA PHE A 14 -9.63 -13.94 -5.12
C PHE A 14 -9.77 -14.36 -6.58
N ARG A 15 -10.41 -15.49 -6.88
CA ARG A 15 -10.65 -15.89 -8.28
C ARG A 15 -11.52 -14.88 -9.04
N ARG A 16 -12.37 -14.14 -8.33
CA ARG A 16 -13.26 -13.14 -8.93
C ARG A 16 -12.53 -11.84 -9.31
N TRP A 17 -11.32 -11.60 -8.80
CA TRP A 17 -10.52 -10.41 -9.14
C TRP A 17 -10.30 -10.25 -10.65
N ARG A 18 -10.00 -11.34 -11.35
CA ARG A 18 -9.65 -11.27 -12.79
C ARG A 18 -10.81 -10.80 -13.68
N GLY A 19 -12.06 -10.99 -13.24
CA GLY A 19 -13.24 -10.55 -13.97
C GLY A 19 -13.81 -9.21 -13.49
N ASN A 20 -13.36 -8.71 -12.34
CA ASN A 20 -13.92 -7.49 -11.77
C ASN A 20 -13.17 -6.26 -12.31
N LEU A 21 -13.82 -5.52 -13.22
CA LEU A 21 -13.29 -4.28 -13.78
C LEU A 21 -12.89 -3.28 -12.68
N ARG A 22 -13.62 -3.23 -11.56
CA ARG A 22 -13.29 -2.32 -10.45
C ARG A 22 -11.90 -2.57 -9.90
N VAL A 23 -11.54 -3.83 -9.69
CA VAL A 23 -10.20 -4.21 -9.19
C VAL A 23 -9.14 -3.78 -10.20
N ILE A 24 -9.35 -4.05 -11.49
CA ILE A 24 -8.43 -3.64 -12.55
C ILE A 24 -8.27 -2.11 -12.57
N PHE A 25 -9.38 -1.37 -12.54
CA PHE A 25 -9.37 0.10 -12.49
C PHE A 25 -8.64 0.62 -11.25
N THR A 26 -8.83 0.02 -10.07
CA THR A 26 -8.12 0.44 -8.87
C THR A 26 -6.62 0.25 -8.97
N PHE A 27 -6.14 -0.86 -9.57
CA PHE A 27 -4.72 -1.06 -9.81
C PHE A 27 -4.16 -0.08 -10.85
N LEU A 28 -4.91 0.23 -11.91
CA LEU A 28 -4.50 1.23 -12.90
C LEU A 28 -4.39 2.64 -12.28
N LEU A 29 -5.38 3.06 -11.49
CA LEU A 29 -5.36 4.34 -10.79
C LEU A 29 -4.25 4.40 -9.74
N MET A 30 -3.97 3.29 -9.06
CA MET A 30 -2.86 3.18 -8.13
C MET A 30 -1.51 3.39 -8.83
N ILE A 31 -1.31 2.82 -10.02
CA ILE A 31 -0.10 3.05 -10.81
C ILE A 31 0.03 4.52 -11.20
N VAL A 32 -1.06 5.16 -11.64
CA VAL A 32 -1.08 6.59 -11.97
C VAL A 32 -0.73 7.43 -10.74
N LEU A 33 -1.30 7.13 -9.58
CA LEU A 33 -1.01 7.80 -8.32
C LEU A 33 0.48 7.65 -7.94
N CYS A 34 1.03 6.44 -8.04
CA CYS A 34 2.47 6.19 -7.80
C CYS A 34 3.36 6.99 -8.74
N PHE A 35 2.97 7.14 -10.00
CA PHE A 35 3.69 7.95 -10.99
C PHE A 35 3.70 9.44 -10.63
N PHE A 36 2.56 10.00 -10.25
CA PHE A 36 2.47 11.41 -9.84
C PHE A 36 3.30 11.70 -8.57
N LEU A 37 3.27 10.80 -7.59
CA LEU A 37 4.00 10.95 -6.34
C LEU A 37 5.51 10.76 -6.54
N SER A 38 5.92 9.66 -7.18
CA SER A 38 7.34 9.38 -7.43
C SER A 38 7.95 10.37 -8.42
N GLY A 39 7.16 10.91 -9.35
CA GLY A 39 7.62 11.90 -10.33
C GLY A 39 8.15 13.19 -9.68
N LYS A 40 7.51 13.68 -8.61
CA LYS A 40 8.00 14.85 -7.87
C LYS A 40 9.34 14.59 -7.19
N VAL A 41 9.45 13.42 -6.57
CA VAL A 41 10.63 12.98 -5.81
C VAL A 41 11.83 12.71 -6.73
N THR A 42 11.60 11.98 -7.83
CA THR A 42 12.63 11.69 -8.83
C THR A 42 13.14 12.95 -9.51
N ALA A 43 12.25 13.87 -9.88
CA ALA A 43 12.67 15.16 -10.44
C ALA A 43 13.50 16.00 -9.44
N PHE A 44 13.20 15.92 -8.14
CA PHE A 44 14.01 16.58 -7.11
C PHE A 44 15.39 15.94 -6.97
N ALA A 45 15.47 14.61 -6.93
CA ALA A 45 16.74 13.89 -6.84
C ALA A 45 17.64 14.15 -8.07
N GLU A 46 17.06 14.14 -9.28
CA GLU A 46 17.80 14.45 -10.51
C GLU A 46 18.32 15.89 -10.53
N ARG A 47 17.55 16.87 -10.05
CA ARG A 47 17.98 18.28 -9.97
C ARG A 47 19.13 18.49 -9.01
N ASN A 48 19.16 17.76 -7.90
CA ASN A 48 20.21 17.87 -6.88
C ASN A 48 21.36 16.88 -7.09
N GLY A 49 21.28 16.01 -8.10
CA GLY A 49 22.28 14.96 -8.36
C GLY A 49 22.39 13.92 -7.25
N THR A 50 21.35 13.74 -6.44
CA THR A 50 21.36 12.83 -5.29
C THR A 50 20.78 11.47 -5.63
N VAL A 51 21.22 10.44 -4.91
CA VAL A 51 20.65 9.09 -4.98
C VAL A 51 19.59 8.93 -3.90
N MET A 52 18.59 8.08 -4.15
CA MET A 52 17.55 7.74 -3.18
C MET A 52 17.63 6.26 -2.77
N GLN A 53 17.03 5.90 -1.65
CA GLN A 53 16.93 4.49 -1.26
C GLN A 53 15.65 3.90 -1.86
N LEU A 54 15.66 2.62 -2.25
CA LEU A 54 14.57 2.00 -3.02
C LEU A 54 13.18 2.05 -2.34
N ALA A 55 13.13 1.97 -1.01
CA ALA A 55 11.91 2.01 -0.21
C ALA A 55 11.51 3.44 0.23
N GLU A 56 12.38 4.44 0.09
CA GLU A 56 12.06 5.84 0.43
C GLU A 56 10.87 6.41 -0.36
N PRO A 57 10.75 6.21 -1.69
CA PRO A 57 9.58 6.64 -2.44
C PRO A 57 8.27 6.09 -1.90
N PHE A 58 8.28 4.85 -1.41
CA PHE A 58 7.14 4.24 -0.74
C PHE A 58 6.85 4.92 0.60
N ILE A 59 7.88 5.16 1.43
CA ILE A 59 7.73 5.83 2.73
C ILE A 59 7.13 7.23 2.55
N TRP A 60 7.64 8.02 1.60
CA TRP A 60 7.13 9.36 1.31
C TRP A 60 5.71 9.38 0.74
N THR A 61 5.31 8.33 0.02
CA THR A 61 3.92 8.17 -0.46
C THR A 61 2.91 8.11 0.70
N PHE A 62 3.31 7.58 1.85
CA PHE A 62 2.47 7.46 3.05
C PHE A 62 2.75 8.54 4.10
N ASP A 63 3.49 9.58 3.73
CA ASP A 63 3.81 10.71 4.59
C ASP A 63 2.93 11.94 4.25
N ASP A 64 2.55 12.12 2.98
CA ASP A 64 1.57 13.13 2.57
C ASP A 64 0.13 12.70 2.89
N SER A 65 -0.57 13.50 3.70
CA SER A 65 -1.97 13.27 4.08
C SER A 65 -2.91 13.15 2.88
N ASN A 66 -2.69 13.93 1.82
CA ASN A 66 -3.50 13.85 0.61
C ASN A 66 -3.26 12.54 -0.15
N ALA A 67 -2.01 12.12 -0.23
CA ALA A 67 -1.62 10.86 -0.86
C ALA A 67 -2.21 9.65 -0.12
N ILE A 68 -2.14 9.65 1.22
CA ILE A 68 -2.75 8.61 2.06
C ILE A 68 -4.26 8.57 1.83
N MET A 69 -4.93 9.73 1.79
CA MET A 69 -6.37 9.80 1.54
C MET A 69 -6.74 9.25 0.16
N LEU A 70 -6.02 9.63 -0.89
CA LEU A 70 -6.27 9.11 -2.24
C LEU A 70 -6.00 7.60 -2.31
N ALA A 71 -4.91 7.13 -1.70
CA ALA A 71 -4.58 5.71 -1.63
C ALA A 71 -5.63 4.91 -0.85
N SER A 72 -6.16 5.45 0.26
CA SER A 72 -7.22 4.80 1.03
C SER A 72 -8.55 4.81 0.28
N MET A 73 -8.89 5.87 -0.45
CA MET A 73 -10.07 5.91 -1.33
C MET A 73 -10.02 4.84 -2.42
N LEU A 74 -8.86 4.62 -3.05
CA LEU A 74 -8.68 3.54 -4.04
C LEU A 74 -8.84 2.16 -3.42
N LEU A 75 -8.34 1.98 -2.20
CA LEU A 75 -8.46 0.74 -1.45
C LEU A 75 -9.92 0.45 -1.05
N ILE A 76 -10.66 1.47 -0.59
CA ILE A 76 -12.10 1.39 -0.33
C ILE A 76 -12.86 1.09 -1.61
N LEU A 77 -12.50 1.72 -2.73
CA LEU A 77 -13.11 1.42 -4.03
C LEU A 77 -12.90 -0.07 -4.37
N MET A 78 -11.70 -0.61 -4.18
CA MET A 78 -11.40 -2.02 -4.42
C MET A 78 -12.22 -2.96 -3.52
N LEU A 79 -12.44 -2.57 -2.26
CA LEU A 79 -13.15 -3.36 -1.25
C LEU A 79 -14.66 -3.06 -1.17
N GLY A 80 -15.18 -2.10 -1.93
CA GLY A 80 -16.54 -1.56 -1.75
C GLY A 80 -17.68 -2.55 -1.99
N ASP A 81 -17.42 -3.71 -2.59
CA ASP A 81 -18.42 -4.79 -2.75
C ASP A 81 -18.41 -5.80 -1.59
N MET A 82 -17.61 -5.58 -0.56
CA MET A 82 -17.57 -6.43 0.63
C MET A 82 -18.58 -5.98 1.70
N PRO A 83 -19.16 -6.92 2.46
CA PRO A 83 -19.07 -8.37 2.28
C PRO A 83 -19.90 -8.85 1.08
N PHE A 84 -19.36 -9.79 0.29
CA PHE A 84 -20.04 -10.29 -0.91
C PHE A 84 -21.35 -11.01 -0.53
N LEU A 85 -22.48 -10.32 -0.72
CA LEU A 85 -23.83 -10.82 -0.47
C LEU A 85 -24.50 -11.22 -1.78
N GLU A 86 -23.95 -12.22 -2.45
CA GLU A 86 -24.47 -12.73 -3.71
C GLU A 86 -25.31 -14.00 -3.49
N ALA A 87 -25.98 -14.45 -4.57
CA ALA A 87 -26.79 -15.67 -4.59
C ALA A 87 -26.01 -16.94 -4.17
N ASP A 88 -24.67 -16.90 -4.22
CA ASP A 88 -23.78 -18.01 -3.81
C ASP A 88 -23.54 -18.06 -2.30
N THR A 89 -23.73 -16.94 -1.59
CA THR A 89 -23.44 -16.81 -0.15
C THR A 89 -24.29 -17.75 0.72
N PRO A 90 -25.60 -17.98 0.46
CA PRO A 90 -26.40 -18.98 1.15
C PRO A 90 -25.86 -20.41 1.00
N TYR A 91 -25.32 -20.76 -0.17
CA TYR A 91 -24.71 -22.08 -0.40
C TYR A 91 -23.45 -22.28 0.44
N PHE A 92 -22.64 -21.24 0.63
CA PHE A 92 -21.50 -21.30 1.54
C PHE A 92 -21.95 -21.42 3.01
N LEU A 93 -22.94 -20.62 3.44
CA LEU A 93 -23.47 -20.64 4.81
C LEU A 93 -24.19 -21.95 5.18
N SER A 94 -24.69 -22.70 4.20
CA SER A 94 -25.22 -24.06 4.44
C SER A 94 -24.12 -25.10 4.71
N ARG A 95 -22.90 -24.88 4.22
CA ARG A 95 -21.75 -25.81 4.34
C ARG A 95 -20.71 -25.39 5.40
N MET A 96 -20.74 -24.13 5.84
CA MET A 96 -19.82 -23.55 6.84
C MET A 96 -20.57 -22.68 7.84
N SER A 97 -20.03 -22.51 9.05
CA SER A 97 -20.66 -21.63 10.05
C SER A 97 -20.48 -20.15 9.70
N ARG A 98 -21.42 -19.30 10.12
CA ARG A 98 -21.36 -17.83 9.93
C ARG A 98 -20.05 -17.22 10.41
N LYS A 99 -19.52 -17.70 11.54
CA LYS A 99 -18.24 -17.25 12.10
C LYS A 99 -17.06 -17.60 11.18
N GLN A 100 -17.04 -18.81 10.63
CA GLN A 100 -15.99 -19.26 9.71
C GLN A 100 -16.01 -18.45 8.39
N TRP A 101 -17.21 -18.16 7.88
CA TRP A 101 -17.37 -17.33 6.69
C TRP A 101 -16.86 -15.90 6.92
N LEU A 102 -17.25 -15.28 8.05
CA LEU A 102 -16.82 -13.93 8.40
C LEU A 102 -15.29 -13.85 8.56
N THR A 103 -14.68 -14.82 9.24
CA THR A 103 -13.22 -14.90 9.35
C THR A 103 -12.56 -15.05 7.96
N GLY A 104 -13.17 -15.75 7.02
CA GLY A 104 -12.69 -15.85 5.64
C GLY A 104 -12.70 -14.51 4.90
N GLN A 105 -13.73 -13.69 5.12
CA GLN A 105 -13.81 -12.34 4.55
C GLN A 105 -12.73 -11.43 5.15
N VAL A 106 -12.51 -11.46 6.47
CA VAL A 106 -11.44 -10.69 7.13
C VAL A 106 -10.05 -11.07 6.61
N VAL A 107 -9.78 -12.37 6.47
CA VAL A 107 -8.50 -12.87 5.91
C VAL A 107 -8.33 -12.40 4.46
N TYR A 108 -9.40 -12.39 3.68
CA TYR A 108 -9.37 -11.87 2.32
C TYR A 108 -9.09 -10.37 2.28
N ILE A 109 -9.74 -9.56 3.14
CA ILE A 109 -9.47 -8.11 3.25
C ILE A 109 -8.00 -7.88 3.58
N ALA A 110 -7.48 -8.55 4.62
CA ALA A 110 -6.08 -8.43 5.01
C ALA A 110 -5.13 -8.78 3.86
N ALA A 111 -5.40 -9.86 3.13
CA ALA A 111 -4.61 -10.24 1.96
C ALA A 111 -4.70 -9.21 0.82
N CYS A 112 -5.88 -8.63 0.57
CA CYS A 112 -6.08 -7.59 -0.43
C CYS A 112 -5.25 -6.33 -0.13
N VAL A 113 -5.25 -5.89 1.14
CA VAL A 113 -4.47 -4.73 1.58
C VAL A 113 -2.97 -5.01 1.45
N LEU A 114 -2.52 -6.21 1.83
CA LEU A 114 -1.12 -6.61 1.66
C LEU A 114 -0.69 -6.59 0.19
N ILE A 115 -1.52 -7.12 -0.71
CA ILE A 115 -1.24 -7.11 -2.16
C ILE A 115 -1.20 -5.68 -2.69
N TYR A 116 -2.13 -4.82 -2.26
CA TYR A 116 -2.16 -3.41 -2.65
C TYR A 116 -0.90 -2.68 -2.22
N CYS A 117 -0.51 -2.76 -0.94
CA CYS A 117 0.70 -2.11 -0.44
C CYS A 117 1.97 -2.67 -1.10
N ALA A 118 2.04 -3.98 -1.33
CA ALA A 118 3.16 -4.60 -2.06
C ALA A 118 3.24 -4.12 -3.52
N ALA A 119 2.09 -3.92 -4.17
CA ALA A 119 2.04 -3.38 -5.53
C ALA A 119 2.50 -1.92 -5.56
N VAL A 120 2.07 -1.09 -4.60
CA VAL A 120 2.57 0.31 -4.45
C VAL A 120 4.08 0.30 -4.28
N LEU A 121 4.61 -0.52 -3.36
CA LEU A 121 6.06 -0.64 -3.15
C LEU A 121 6.80 -1.06 -4.43
N ALA A 122 6.28 -2.05 -5.15
CA ALA A 122 6.90 -2.52 -6.38
C ALA A 122 6.91 -1.45 -7.48
N VAL A 123 5.78 -0.74 -7.67
CA VAL A 123 5.66 0.30 -8.70
C VAL A 123 6.57 1.50 -8.36
N THR A 124 6.55 1.99 -7.12
CA THR A 124 7.42 3.12 -6.73
C THR A 124 8.91 2.74 -6.82
N SER A 125 9.28 1.52 -6.42
CA SER A 125 10.63 0.99 -6.58
C SER A 125 11.07 0.92 -8.05
N LEU A 126 10.18 0.47 -8.93
CA LEU A 126 10.46 0.38 -10.37
C LEU A 126 10.66 1.76 -11.00
N LEU A 127 9.84 2.74 -10.62
CA LEU A 127 9.94 4.11 -11.12
C LEU A 127 11.26 4.78 -10.71
N CYS A 128 11.75 4.49 -9.51
CA CYS A 128 12.96 5.09 -8.97
C CYS A 128 14.23 4.26 -9.20
N MET A 129 14.15 3.10 -9.85
CA MET A 129 15.24 2.12 -9.95
C MET A 129 16.55 2.70 -10.53
N LYS A 130 16.47 3.65 -11.47
CA LYS A 130 17.65 4.22 -12.14
C LYS A 130 18.53 5.07 -11.23
N THR A 131 17.95 5.63 -10.16
CA THR A 131 18.62 6.57 -9.25
C THR A 131 18.64 6.05 -7.81
N SER A 132 18.42 4.74 -7.61
CA SER A 132 18.26 4.14 -6.28
C SER A 132 19.36 3.16 -5.86
N PHE A 133 19.61 3.09 -4.56
CA PHE A 133 20.42 2.05 -3.92
C PHE A 133 19.60 1.15 -2.97
N ILE A 134 20.08 -0.08 -2.72
CA ILE A 134 19.35 -1.14 -1.97
C ILE A 134 19.74 -1.20 -0.47
N GLY A 135 20.71 -0.39 -0.04
CA GLY A 135 21.20 -0.36 1.34
C GLY A 135 20.14 0.03 2.38
N ASN A 136 20.29 -0.44 3.62
CA ASN A 136 19.41 -0.06 4.75
C ASN A 136 19.91 1.20 5.46
N LYS A 137 20.17 2.26 4.68
CA LYS A 137 20.58 3.58 5.18
C LYS A 137 19.75 4.62 4.48
N TRP A 138 19.36 5.67 5.21
CA TRP A 138 18.71 6.83 4.61
C TRP A 138 19.63 7.49 3.59
N SER A 139 19.04 7.94 2.49
CA SER A 139 19.75 8.57 1.40
C SER A 139 20.07 10.03 1.67
N GLU A 140 21.00 10.59 0.89
CA GLU A 140 21.25 12.03 0.90
C GLU A 140 20.01 12.82 0.48
N THR A 141 19.15 12.26 -0.38
CA THR A 141 17.87 12.89 -0.75
C THR A 141 16.95 13.02 0.46
N ALA A 142 16.88 12.00 1.31
CA ALA A 142 16.11 12.04 2.55
C ALA A 142 16.67 13.07 3.55
N ALA A 143 17.99 13.12 3.69
CA ALA A 143 18.66 14.12 4.52
C ALA A 143 18.40 15.55 4.00
N MET A 144 18.47 15.77 2.68
CA MET A 144 18.16 17.07 2.10
C MET A 144 16.69 17.44 2.32
N LEU A 145 15.74 16.53 2.08
CA LEU A 145 14.31 16.82 2.30
C LEU A 145 14.00 17.15 3.76
N GLY A 146 14.63 16.48 4.72
CA GLY A 146 14.37 16.70 6.15
C GLY A 146 15.11 17.89 6.75
N PHE A 147 16.36 18.14 6.38
CA PHE A 147 17.19 19.18 7.01
C PHE A 147 17.21 20.52 6.27
N SER A 148 16.90 20.56 4.96
CA SER A 148 16.99 21.81 4.18
C SER A 148 15.71 22.64 4.10
N GLY A 149 14.60 22.16 4.69
CA GLY A 149 13.27 22.78 4.52
C GLY A 149 12.68 22.60 3.10
N ALA A 150 13.39 21.95 2.17
CA ALA A 150 12.89 21.63 0.84
C ALA A 150 11.67 20.67 0.86
N GLY A 151 11.50 19.91 1.95
CA GLY A 151 10.30 19.11 2.18
C GLY A 151 9.02 19.94 2.24
N ASP A 152 9.05 21.13 2.83
CA ASP A 152 7.90 22.06 2.88
C ASP A 152 7.60 22.67 1.51
N ALA A 153 8.63 22.92 0.69
CA ALA A 153 8.49 23.48 -0.65
C ALA A 153 7.95 22.47 -1.69
N ILE A 154 8.14 21.17 -1.46
CA ILE A 154 7.75 20.08 -2.38
C ILE A 154 6.56 19.28 -1.83
N ALA A 155 6.06 19.65 -0.64
CA ALA A 155 5.01 18.96 0.10
C ALA A 155 5.35 17.48 0.39
N VAL A 156 6.61 17.20 0.70
CA VAL A 156 7.09 15.90 1.18
C VAL A 156 7.79 16.12 2.53
N PRO A 157 7.05 16.16 3.65
CA PRO A 157 7.60 16.47 4.95
C PRO A 157 8.42 15.31 5.52
N ALA A 158 9.66 15.14 5.06
CA ALA A 158 10.57 14.14 5.63
C ALA A 158 10.89 14.47 7.11
N PHE A 159 10.20 13.83 8.05
CA PHE A 159 10.42 14.05 9.48
C PHE A 159 11.80 13.56 9.90
N VAL A 160 12.69 14.51 10.18
CA VAL A 160 14.06 14.29 10.70
C VAL A 160 14.07 13.32 11.89
N ARG A 161 13.05 13.40 12.76
CA ARG A 161 12.88 12.51 13.91
C ARG A 161 12.73 11.03 13.54
N THR A 162 12.11 10.72 12.41
CA THR A 162 11.95 9.35 11.92
C THR A 162 13.28 8.80 11.39
N MET A 163 14.08 9.66 10.75
CA MET A 163 15.41 9.29 10.25
C MET A 163 16.42 9.06 11.38
N GLU A 164 16.31 9.80 12.49
CA GLU A 164 17.17 9.64 13.67
C GLU A 164 16.92 8.35 14.45
N THR A 165 15.69 7.81 14.38
CA THR A 165 15.23 6.73 15.28
C THR A 165 15.07 5.38 14.60
N THR A 166 14.96 5.35 13.26
CA THR A 166 14.63 4.13 12.52
C THR A 166 15.50 3.96 11.27
N THR A 167 15.51 2.74 10.72
CA THR A 167 16.10 2.46 9.40
C THR A 167 15.01 2.38 8.33
N PRO A 168 15.32 2.63 7.04
CA PRO A 168 14.31 2.65 5.97
C PRO A 168 13.43 1.39 5.92
N TYR A 169 14.02 0.20 6.01
CA TYR A 169 13.23 -1.05 5.98
C TYR A 169 12.38 -1.25 7.24
N ALA A 170 12.86 -0.81 8.40
CA ALA A 170 12.07 -0.86 9.63
C ALA A 170 10.87 0.11 9.56
N CYS A 171 11.09 1.32 9.05
CA CYS A 171 10.04 2.31 8.82
C CYS A 171 8.99 1.79 7.82
N MET A 172 9.44 1.21 6.70
CA MET A 172 8.58 0.55 5.71
C MET A 172 7.70 -0.52 6.38
N ALA A 173 8.26 -1.40 7.21
CA ALA A 173 7.50 -2.45 7.88
C ALA A 173 6.42 -1.88 8.83
N VAL A 174 6.74 -0.80 9.56
CA VAL A 174 5.78 -0.10 10.43
C VAL A 174 4.65 0.52 9.60
N ILE A 175 4.97 1.19 8.49
CA ILE A 175 3.96 1.76 7.59
C ILE A 175 3.05 0.66 7.02
N PHE A 176 3.61 -0.47 6.60
CA PHE A 176 2.83 -1.63 6.15
C PHE A 176 1.85 -2.13 7.22
N ALA A 177 2.32 -2.27 8.45
CA ALA A 177 1.50 -2.72 9.57
C ALA A 177 0.39 -1.69 9.89
N LEU A 178 0.75 -0.41 9.93
CA LEU A 178 -0.19 0.68 10.20
C LEU A 178 -1.28 0.75 9.13
N MET A 179 -0.90 0.75 7.85
CA MET A 179 -1.86 0.75 6.73
C MET A 179 -2.79 -0.46 6.77
N THR A 180 -2.26 -1.64 7.08
CA THR A 180 -3.08 -2.86 7.23
C THR A 180 -4.08 -2.72 8.37
N SER A 181 -3.64 -2.23 9.53
CA SER A 181 -4.52 -2.03 10.69
C SER A 181 -5.58 -0.95 10.45
N TYR A 182 -5.21 0.14 9.78
CA TYR A 182 -6.10 1.25 9.47
C TYR A 182 -7.24 0.80 8.56
N THR A 183 -6.93 0.07 7.48
CA THR A 183 -7.97 -0.41 6.56
C THR A 183 -8.88 -1.46 7.20
N LEU A 184 -8.35 -2.32 8.07
CA LEU A 184 -9.16 -3.29 8.82
C LEU A 184 -10.16 -2.64 9.78
N VAL A 185 -9.89 -1.42 10.25
CA VAL A 185 -10.82 -0.65 11.09
C VAL A 185 -11.84 0.13 10.24
N LEU A 186 -11.45 0.54 9.03
CA LEU A 186 -12.29 1.36 8.16
C LEU A 186 -13.42 0.56 7.47
N VAL A 187 -13.19 -0.74 7.22
CA VAL A 187 -14.14 -1.66 6.57
C VAL A 187 -14.90 -2.49 7.60
#